data_AF-A0A3A8ZNA8-F1
#
_entry.id   AF-A0A3A8ZNA8-F1
#
_cell.length_a   1.000
_cell.length_b   1.000
_cell.length_c   1.000
_cell.angle_alpha   90.00
_cell.angle_beta   90.00
_cell.angle_gamma   90.00
#
_symmetry.space_group_name_H-M   'P 1'
#
loop_
_entity.id
_entity.type
_entity.pdbx_description
1 polymer ?
#
loop_
_entity_poly.entity_id
_entity_poly.type
_entity_poly.pdbx_seq_one_letter_code
_entity_poly.pdbx_strand_id
1 'polypeptide(L)'
;MDDKERQEKDKENRQFLLKFDLARETLDGAITEEDIDAEICKRLQDGVDDEYLVDGALLTCTRAKWGSFDLPSGGSIEIDGHSEKMMTGVPTTHLHVMENSMSDNGLYHATIADTVQEGNIYPFPCNCREAATLEQEKDIIANKDECQRRGVCKYLMDLEEEWENIDFEVSYAQFPYNDASVPGSVGASSIVEPAGKLLSELKAGITMTSVLFCRHGGFIYPLTSGQRISILLYKDRQNLTDDELQELGFLFQTGNELTRTKIFNYLFPMLYLDGSSYGETELMRHIDIMNNREDKIPHAAERYVNALNKCGINNAQYTVEQMIEILRWDQQKIDKTFDACRELSLETGIIMSPYFALAVIGAEGTGSYDTNSKVRSEYGGGNGPQHDFAIDTENGLNVIVEKLGSYIIYGDEYKNVARNAGKTDFFVPYIWGETPKFGRNMAGYYASDPTWPDVVEEKYQKYSREEEDDDRDYMHDYEMLLMGYDKELIENKDTVQYEFVYKNGSVIAEIKDKK
;
A
#
# COMPACT_ATOMS: atom_id res chain seq x y z
N MET A 1 -21.96 42.36 -8.04
CA MET A 1 -21.08 41.61 -8.95
C MET A 1 -20.12 42.63 -9.48
N ASP A 2 -18.89 42.54 -8.98
CA ASP A 2 -17.79 43.44 -9.34
C ASP A 2 -17.51 43.33 -10.84
N ASP A 3 -17.13 44.43 -11.50
CA ASP A 3 -16.78 44.43 -12.92
C ASP A 3 -15.61 43.47 -13.19
N LYS A 4 -14.79 43.20 -12.17
CA LYS A 4 -13.72 42.20 -12.20
C LYS A 4 -14.26 40.76 -12.22
N GLU A 5 -15.17 40.41 -11.31
CA GLU A 5 -15.85 39.10 -11.29
C GLU A 5 -16.66 38.84 -12.57
N ARG A 6 -17.28 39.88 -13.13
CA ARG A 6 -18.01 39.77 -14.40
C ARG A 6 -17.05 39.53 -15.57
N GLN A 7 -15.91 40.21 -15.61
CA GLN A 7 -14.89 40.03 -16.64
C GLN A 7 -14.19 38.68 -16.56
N GLU A 8 -13.95 38.16 -15.36
CA GLU A 8 -13.36 36.84 -15.13
C GLU A 8 -14.32 35.73 -15.57
N LYS A 9 -15.59 35.83 -15.18
CA LYS A 9 -16.63 34.88 -15.59
C LYS A 9 -16.94 34.95 -17.08
N ASP A 10 -16.92 36.13 -17.70
CA ASP A 10 -17.05 36.28 -19.15
C ASP A 10 -15.81 35.78 -19.92
N LYS A 11 -14.63 35.76 -19.30
CA LYS A 11 -13.40 35.20 -19.87
C LYS A 11 -13.41 33.67 -19.81
N GLU A 12 -13.80 33.09 -18.68
CA GLU A 12 -13.99 31.65 -18.50
C GLU A 12 -15.06 31.10 -19.45
N ASN A 13 -16.20 31.79 -19.56
CA ASN A 13 -17.30 31.37 -20.42
C ASN A 13 -16.96 31.52 -21.92
N ARG A 14 -16.11 32.49 -22.29
CA ARG A 14 -15.56 32.60 -23.66
C ARG A 14 -14.52 31.53 -23.96
N GLN A 15 -13.66 31.19 -23.00
CA GLN A 15 -12.70 30.09 -23.17
C GLN A 15 -13.40 28.73 -23.28
N PHE A 16 -14.48 28.51 -22.52
CA PHE A 16 -15.34 27.34 -22.65
C PHE A 16 -16.00 27.24 -24.03
N LEU A 17 -16.60 28.33 -24.51
CA LEU A 17 -17.25 28.37 -25.84
C LEU A 17 -16.23 28.24 -26.99
N LEU A 18 -15.02 28.79 -26.85
CA LEU A 18 -13.96 28.64 -27.86
C LEU A 18 -13.46 27.19 -27.95
N LYS A 19 -13.30 26.51 -26.80
CA LYS A 19 -12.92 25.09 -26.74
C LYS A 19 -14.02 24.17 -27.27
N PHE A 20 -15.28 24.51 -26.99
CA PHE A 20 -16.45 23.79 -27.50
C PHE A 20 -16.63 23.93 -29.03
N ASP A 21 -16.37 25.11 -29.59
CA ASP A 21 -16.45 25.33 -31.04
C ASP A 21 -15.26 24.74 -31.81
N LEU A 22 -14.07 24.67 -31.20
CA LEU A 22 -12.85 24.07 -31.81
C LEU A 22 -12.91 22.53 -31.83
N ALA A 23 -13.54 21.90 -30.84
CA ALA A 23 -13.72 20.44 -30.76
C ALA A 23 -14.65 19.89 -31.85
N ARG A 24 -15.60 20.70 -32.32
CA ARG A 24 -16.72 20.31 -33.20
C ARG A 24 -16.37 20.20 -34.69
N GLU A 25 -15.14 20.49 -35.12
CA GLU A 25 -14.76 20.59 -36.53
C GLU A 25 -14.05 19.34 -37.10
N THR A 26 -13.86 18.24 -36.36
CA THR A 26 -12.82 17.25 -36.76
C THR A 26 -13.18 15.76 -36.90
N LEU A 27 -14.37 15.24 -36.57
CA LEU A 27 -14.54 13.77 -36.58
C LEU A 27 -15.83 13.25 -37.27
N ASP A 28 -15.64 12.30 -38.18
CA ASP A 28 -16.70 11.63 -38.96
C ASP A 28 -16.95 10.20 -38.40
N GLY A 29 -18.12 10.02 -37.77
CA GLY A 29 -18.95 8.81 -37.79
C GLY A 29 -18.42 7.46 -37.28
N ALA A 30 -18.34 7.26 -35.95
CA ALA A 30 -18.59 5.99 -35.23
C ALA A 30 -18.36 6.09 -33.70
N ILE A 31 -17.65 7.13 -33.27
CA ILE A 31 -17.46 7.56 -31.87
C ILE A 31 -18.16 8.93 -31.76
N THR A 32 -18.99 9.16 -30.76
CA THR A 32 -19.54 10.52 -30.55
C THR A 32 -18.49 11.35 -29.80
N GLU A 33 -18.14 12.54 -30.31
CA GLU A 33 -17.30 13.54 -29.63
C GLU A 33 -17.70 13.70 -28.14
N GLU A 34 -19.00 13.56 -27.84
CA GLU A 34 -19.60 13.61 -26.50
C GLU A 34 -18.96 12.68 -25.44
N ASP A 35 -18.44 11.49 -25.80
CA ASP A 35 -17.86 10.54 -24.83
C ASP A 35 -16.42 10.92 -24.46
N ILE A 36 -15.65 11.43 -25.42
CA ILE A 36 -14.29 11.96 -25.21
C ILE A 36 -14.39 13.26 -24.40
N ASP A 37 -15.33 14.13 -24.79
CA ASP A 37 -15.60 15.41 -24.16
C ASP A 37 -16.08 15.24 -22.71
N ALA A 38 -16.91 14.24 -22.39
CA ALA A 38 -17.39 14.02 -21.04
C ALA A 38 -16.26 13.69 -20.05
N GLU A 39 -15.32 12.81 -20.45
CA GLU A 39 -14.21 12.40 -19.58
C GLU A 39 -13.15 13.51 -19.46
N ILE A 40 -12.89 14.26 -20.54
CA ILE A 40 -12.03 15.45 -20.49
C ILE A 40 -12.65 16.56 -19.64
N CYS A 41 -13.94 16.84 -19.81
CA CYS A 41 -14.67 17.82 -19.01
C CYS A 41 -14.67 17.45 -17.53
N LYS A 42 -14.80 16.17 -17.20
CA LYS A 42 -14.70 15.70 -15.82
C LYS A 42 -13.35 16.04 -15.21
N ARG A 43 -12.24 15.82 -15.91
CA ARG A 43 -10.89 16.14 -15.39
C ARG A 43 -10.64 17.64 -15.24
N LEU A 44 -11.16 18.43 -16.16
CA LEU A 44 -11.15 19.89 -16.05
C LEU A 44 -11.96 20.36 -14.84
N GLN A 45 -13.07 19.69 -14.50
CA GLN A 45 -13.86 19.98 -13.30
C GLN A 45 -13.16 19.54 -12.02
N ASP A 46 -12.46 18.41 -12.06
CA ASP A 46 -11.70 17.87 -10.93
C ASP A 46 -10.39 18.64 -10.69
N GLY A 47 -9.97 19.51 -11.63
CA GLY A 47 -8.79 20.38 -11.50
C GLY A 47 -7.46 19.63 -11.58
N VAL A 48 -7.44 18.50 -12.30
CA VAL A 48 -6.26 17.63 -12.47
C VAL A 48 -5.75 17.63 -13.92
N ASP A 49 -6.26 18.51 -14.77
CA ASP A 49 -6.04 18.50 -16.22
C ASP A 49 -4.58 18.79 -16.64
N ASP A 50 -3.82 19.47 -15.78
CA ASP A 50 -2.41 19.79 -15.95
C ASP A 50 -1.45 18.79 -15.27
N GLU A 51 -1.97 17.77 -14.57
CA GLU A 51 -1.14 16.72 -13.99
C GLU A 51 -0.56 15.81 -15.07
N TYR A 52 0.77 15.79 -15.18
CA TYR A 52 1.50 14.87 -16.06
C TYR A 52 1.36 13.41 -15.63
N LEU A 53 1.31 12.49 -16.59
CA LEU A 53 1.32 11.06 -16.27
C LEU A 53 2.74 10.60 -15.96
N VAL A 54 2.86 9.74 -14.95
CA VAL A 54 4.12 9.10 -14.59
C VAL A 54 3.97 7.59 -14.55
N ASP A 55 5.09 6.87 -14.44
CA ASP A 55 5.11 5.42 -14.28
C ASP A 55 4.14 4.97 -13.18
N GLY A 56 3.29 4.00 -13.50
CA GLY A 56 2.25 3.50 -12.62
C GLY A 56 0.89 4.21 -12.73
N ALA A 57 0.74 5.20 -13.62
CA ALA A 57 -0.58 5.76 -13.95
C ALA A 57 -1.56 4.67 -14.39
N LEU A 58 -2.77 4.66 -13.82
CA LEU A 58 -3.83 3.72 -14.22
C LEU A 58 -4.49 4.21 -15.50
N LEU A 59 -4.57 3.34 -16.50
CA LEU A 59 -5.21 3.61 -17.78
C LEU A 59 -6.45 2.73 -17.97
N THR A 60 -7.39 3.19 -18.79
CA THR A 60 -8.52 2.38 -19.29
C THR A 60 -8.77 2.66 -20.78
N CYS A 61 -9.61 1.84 -21.41
CA CYS A 61 -10.01 1.97 -22.81
C CYS A 61 -11.55 1.95 -22.94
N THR A 62 -12.10 2.84 -23.78
CA THR A 62 -13.56 2.94 -23.98
C THR A 62 -14.21 1.72 -24.61
N ARG A 63 -13.44 0.90 -25.32
CA ARG A 63 -13.92 -0.37 -25.91
C ARG A 63 -13.64 -1.58 -25.04
N ALA A 64 -13.00 -1.39 -23.89
CA ALA A 64 -12.79 -2.47 -22.94
C ALA A 64 -14.12 -2.95 -22.37
N LYS A 65 -14.34 -4.26 -22.34
CA LYS A 65 -15.48 -4.88 -21.67
C LYS A 65 -15.13 -6.20 -21.00
N TRP A 66 -15.84 -6.47 -19.92
CA TRP A 66 -15.98 -7.80 -19.35
C TRP A 66 -17.04 -8.61 -20.11
N GLY A 67 -17.05 -9.93 -19.90
CA GLY A 67 -18.04 -10.83 -20.49
C GLY A 67 -17.58 -11.44 -21.82
N SER A 68 -18.53 -11.86 -22.66
CA SER A 68 -18.24 -12.60 -23.90
C SER A 68 -17.78 -11.70 -25.05
N PHE A 69 -16.98 -12.28 -25.94
CA PHE A 69 -16.61 -11.74 -27.23
C PHE A 69 -17.12 -12.66 -28.34
N ASP A 70 -17.94 -12.13 -29.24
CA ASP A 70 -18.50 -12.92 -30.34
C ASP A 70 -17.54 -12.96 -31.53
N LEU A 71 -17.29 -14.16 -32.04
CA LEU A 71 -16.38 -14.38 -33.17
C LEU A 71 -17.13 -14.21 -34.50
N PRO A 72 -16.55 -13.53 -35.52
CA PRO A 72 -17.20 -13.33 -36.81
C PRO A 72 -17.61 -14.62 -37.54
N SER A 73 -16.84 -15.70 -37.43
CA SER A 73 -17.18 -17.01 -38.02
C SER A 73 -18.22 -17.80 -37.22
N GLY A 74 -18.60 -17.31 -36.04
CA GLY A 74 -19.52 -17.95 -35.10
C GLY A 74 -18.82 -18.58 -33.90
N GLY A 75 -19.49 -18.51 -32.74
CA GLY A 75 -18.93 -18.89 -31.44
C GLY A 75 -18.53 -17.66 -30.62
N SER A 76 -18.02 -17.90 -29.41
CA SER A 76 -17.60 -16.81 -28.51
C SER A 76 -16.41 -17.20 -27.64
N ILE A 77 -15.71 -16.17 -27.15
CA ILE A 77 -14.69 -16.25 -26.10
C ILE A 77 -15.27 -15.65 -24.83
N GLU A 78 -15.30 -16.44 -23.75
CA GLU A 78 -15.62 -15.96 -22.41
C GLU A 78 -14.35 -15.91 -21.57
N ILE A 79 -14.23 -14.86 -20.76
CA ILE A 79 -13.10 -14.70 -19.84
C ILE A 79 -13.38 -15.52 -18.58
N ASP A 80 -12.44 -16.37 -18.19
CA ASP A 80 -12.45 -17.13 -16.95
C ASP A 80 -12.47 -16.17 -15.74
N GLY A 81 -13.32 -16.47 -14.75
CA GLY A 81 -13.48 -15.63 -13.56
C GLY A 81 -14.10 -14.25 -13.84
N HIS A 82 -14.83 -14.07 -14.94
CA HIS A 82 -15.43 -12.77 -15.29
C HIS A 82 -16.26 -12.15 -14.16
N SER A 83 -16.90 -12.97 -13.32
CA SER A 83 -17.74 -12.51 -12.20
C SER A 83 -16.94 -11.77 -11.13
N GLU A 84 -15.72 -12.24 -10.84
CA GLU A 84 -14.79 -11.61 -9.91
C GLU A 84 -14.17 -10.35 -10.55
N LYS A 85 -13.84 -10.39 -11.84
CA LYS A 85 -13.29 -9.25 -12.59
C LYS A 85 -14.31 -8.12 -12.82
N MET A 86 -15.61 -8.43 -12.89
CA MET A 86 -16.64 -7.39 -12.98
C MET A 86 -16.77 -6.56 -11.68
N MET A 87 -16.35 -7.10 -10.53
CA MET A 87 -16.35 -6.36 -9.27
C MET A 87 -15.26 -5.29 -9.21
N THR A 88 -14.21 -5.38 -10.05
CA THR A 88 -13.13 -4.38 -10.11
C THR A 88 -13.47 -3.15 -10.96
N GLY A 89 -14.72 -3.02 -11.43
CA GLY A 89 -15.17 -1.89 -12.25
C GLY A 89 -14.82 -2.03 -13.73
N VAL A 90 -14.25 -0.99 -14.34
CA VAL A 90 -13.81 -1.00 -15.75
C VAL A 90 -12.46 -1.73 -15.90
N PRO A 91 -12.17 -2.39 -17.02
CA PRO A 91 -10.85 -2.97 -17.23
C PRO A 91 -9.75 -1.91 -17.29
N THR A 92 -8.66 -2.14 -16.57
CA THR A 92 -7.53 -1.21 -16.46
C THR A 92 -6.19 -1.89 -16.75
N THR A 93 -5.19 -1.07 -17.04
CA THR A 93 -3.78 -1.45 -17.13
C THR A 93 -2.91 -0.33 -16.54
N HIS A 94 -1.62 -0.59 -16.32
CA HIS A 94 -0.70 0.44 -15.85
C HIS A 94 0.16 0.96 -17.00
N LEU A 95 0.44 2.26 -16.96
CA LEU A 95 1.46 2.89 -17.79
C LEU A 95 2.85 2.56 -17.25
N HIS A 96 3.75 2.12 -18.12
CA HIS A 96 5.14 1.82 -17.79
C HIS A 96 6.08 2.72 -18.59
N VAL A 97 6.92 3.47 -17.89
CA VAL A 97 7.86 4.42 -18.51
C VAL A 97 9.19 4.49 -17.76
N MET A 98 9.57 3.41 -17.07
CA MET A 98 10.81 3.33 -16.28
C MET A 98 12.09 3.48 -17.12
N GLU A 99 12.00 3.27 -18.44
CA GLU A 99 13.10 3.53 -19.37
C GLU A 99 13.41 5.02 -19.51
N ASN A 100 12.43 5.91 -19.33
CA ASN A 100 12.62 7.35 -19.40
C ASN A 100 13.57 7.82 -18.29
N SER A 101 14.19 8.99 -18.47
CA SER A 101 15.06 9.51 -17.42
C SER A 101 14.23 10.10 -16.29
N MET A 102 14.55 9.71 -15.07
CA MET A 102 13.94 10.28 -13.86
C MET A 102 14.21 11.80 -13.82
N SER A 103 13.16 12.60 -13.66
CA SER A 103 13.27 14.05 -13.50
C SER A 103 13.58 14.46 -12.05
N ASP A 104 13.79 15.76 -11.81
CA ASP A 104 14.19 16.35 -10.52
C ASP A 104 13.27 16.03 -9.31
N ASN A 105 12.10 15.43 -9.54
CA ASN A 105 11.14 14.99 -8.53
C ASN A 105 11.05 13.46 -8.38
N GLY A 106 12.06 12.70 -8.80
CA GLY A 106 12.09 11.25 -8.58
C GLY A 106 11.08 10.44 -9.42
N LEU A 107 10.37 11.11 -10.34
CA LEU A 107 9.33 10.51 -11.19
C LEU A 107 9.86 10.23 -12.59
N TYR A 108 9.34 9.15 -13.17
CA TYR A 108 9.51 8.81 -14.56
C TYR A 108 8.30 9.36 -15.32
N HIS A 109 8.44 10.51 -15.97
CA HIS A 109 7.34 11.12 -16.71
C HIS A 109 7.13 10.42 -18.04
N ALA A 110 5.86 10.24 -18.37
CA ALA A 110 5.47 9.77 -19.68
C ALA A 110 5.43 10.92 -20.68
N THR A 111 5.68 10.57 -21.93
CA THR A 111 5.78 11.44 -23.09
C THR A 111 4.85 10.94 -24.18
N ILE A 112 4.66 11.77 -25.20
CA ILE A 112 3.83 11.43 -26.35
C ILE A 112 4.29 10.17 -27.09
N ALA A 113 5.53 9.72 -26.91
CA ALA A 113 6.06 8.55 -27.60
C ALA A 113 5.91 7.23 -26.83
N ASP A 114 5.39 7.25 -25.61
CA ASP A 114 5.27 6.06 -24.76
C ASP A 114 4.04 5.23 -25.15
N THR A 115 4.08 4.63 -26.34
CA THR A 115 2.96 3.96 -27.01
C THR A 115 3.21 2.47 -27.28
N VAL A 116 4.36 1.92 -26.87
CA VAL A 116 4.75 0.55 -27.22
C VAL A 116 3.85 -0.48 -26.52
N GLN A 117 3.16 -1.31 -27.30
CA GLN A 117 2.37 -2.43 -26.78
C GLN A 117 3.27 -3.47 -26.10
N GLU A 118 2.87 -3.95 -24.92
CA GLU A 118 3.67 -4.84 -24.05
C GLU A 118 5.03 -4.25 -23.62
N GLY A 119 5.26 -2.96 -23.87
CA GLY A 119 6.36 -2.15 -23.33
C GLY A 119 5.81 -1.09 -22.39
N ASN A 120 5.29 0.00 -22.95
CA ASN A 120 4.65 1.08 -22.20
C ASN A 120 3.24 0.74 -21.75
N ILE A 121 2.49 0.05 -22.62
CA ILE A 121 1.06 -0.21 -22.42
C ILE A 121 0.82 -1.70 -22.63
N TYR A 122 0.57 -2.42 -21.54
CA TYR A 122 0.16 -3.81 -21.63
C TYR A 122 -1.29 -3.92 -22.09
N PRO A 123 -1.62 -4.92 -22.94
CA PRO A 123 -2.99 -5.19 -23.31
C PRO A 123 -3.89 -5.30 -22.08
N PHE A 124 -5.03 -4.61 -22.13
CA PHE A 124 -6.03 -4.70 -21.07
C PHE A 124 -6.46 -6.16 -20.91
N PRO A 125 -6.63 -6.65 -19.66
CA PRO A 125 -7.00 -8.03 -19.41
C PRO A 125 -8.49 -8.29 -19.69
N CYS A 126 -9.01 -7.84 -20.82
CA CYS A 126 -10.43 -7.77 -21.17
C CYS A 126 -10.73 -8.17 -22.61
N ASN A 127 -12.02 -8.24 -22.92
CA ASN A 127 -12.53 -8.35 -24.28
C ASN A 127 -12.78 -6.96 -24.88
N CYS A 128 -12.89 -6.89 -26.21
CA CYS A 128 -13.19 -5.64 -26.92
C CYS A 128 -14.67 -5.56 -27.30
N ARG A 129 -15.26 -4.36 -27.27
CA ARG A 129 -16.60 -4.09 -27.81
C ARG A 129 -16.63 -4.13 -29.33
N GLU A 130 -15.53 -3.76 -29.98
CA GLU A 130 -15.39 -3.80 -31.43
C GLU A 130 -15.13 -5.21 -31.94
N ALA A 131 -15.74 -5.53 -33.08
CA ALA A 131 -15.65 -6.85 -33.67
C ALA A 131 -14.26 -7.07 -34.30
N ALA A 132 -13.75 -8.29 -34.20
CA ALA A 132 -12.51 -8.70 -34.85
C ALA A 132 -12.69 -8.74 -36.38
N THR A 133 -11.62 -8.46 -37.11
CA THR A 133 -11.54 -8.86 -38.52
C THR A 133 -11.38 -10.38 -38.63
N LEU A 134 -11.67 -10.94 -39.82
CA LEU A 134 -11.46 -12.37 -40.08
C LEU A 134 -9.99 -12.81 -39.92
N GLU A 135 -9.02 -11.90 -40.04
CA GLU A 135 -7.61 -12.21 -39.82
C GLU A 135 -7.28 -12.27 -38.32
N GLN A 136 -7.67 -11.23 -37.57
CA GLN A 136 -7.52 -11.20 -36.11
C GLN A 136 -8.23 -12.37 -35.43
N GLU A 137 -9.38 -12.79 -35.97
CA GLU A 137 -10.10 -13.97 -35.49
C GLU A 137 -9.25 -15.24 -35.55
N LYS A 138 -8.40 -15.42 -36.59
CA LYS A 138 -7.51 -16.59 -36.67
C LYS A 138 -6.52 -16.61 -35.52
N ASP A 139 -5.96 -15.44 -35.17
CA ASP A 139 -5.01 -15.31 -34.05
C ASP A 139 -5.70 -15.54 -32.71
N ILE A 140 -6.92 -15.02 -32.53
CA ILE A 140 -7.74 -15.27 -31.35
C ILE A 140 -8.04 -16.76 -31.18
N ILE A 141 -8.42 -17.45 -32.26
CA ILE A 141 -8.74 -18.89 -32.24
C ILE A 141 -7.47 -19.71 -31.98
N ALA A 142 -6.34 -19.35 -32.59
CA ALA A 142 -5.07 -20.03 -32.38
C ALA A 142 -4.58 -19.91 -30.92
N ASN A 143 -4.97 -18.84 -30.23
CA ASN A 143 -4.55 -18.55 -28.85
C ASN A 143 -5.73 -18.56 -27.85
N LYS A 144 -6.74 -19.39 -28.11
CA LYS A 144 -7.99 -19.43 -27.35
C LYS A 144 -7.79 -19.51 -25.83
N ASP A 145 -6.89 -20.37 -25.35
CA ASP A 145 -6.65 -20.56 -23.91
C ASP A 145 -6.05 -19.32 -23.22
N GLU A 146 -5.31 -18.48 -23.94
CA GLU A 146 -4.84 -17.18 -23.42
C GLU A 146 -5.99 -16.17 -23.42
N CYS A 147 -6.75 -16.12 -24.53
CA CYS A 147 -7.93 -15.26 -24.66
C CYS A 147 -8.98 -15.54 -23.58
N GLN A 148 -9.15 -16.80 -23.16
CA GLN A 148 -10.04 -17.13 -22.04
C GLN A 148 -9.50 -16.65 -20.69
N ARG A 149 -8.18 -16.66 -20.48
CA ARG A 149 -7.61 -16.17 -19.21
C ARG A 149 -7.52 -14.65 -19.11
N ARG A 150 -7.19 -13.99 -20.22
CA ARG A 150 -6.80 -12.56 -20.25
C ARG A 150 -7.66 -11.71 -21.19
N GLY A 151 -8.61 -12.29 -21.92
CA GLY A 151 -9.41 -11.58 -22.90
C GLY A 151 -8.72 -11.42 -24.25
N VAL A 152 -9.49 -10.94 -25.24
CA VAL A 152 -9.04 -10.84 -26.64
C VAL A 152 -8.28 -9.55 -26.97
N CYS A 153 -8.26 -8.56 -26.06
CA CYS A 153 -7.71 -7.22 -26.36
C CYS A 153 -6.28 -7.28 -26.91
N LYS A 154 -5.43 -8.18 -26.41
CA LYS A 154 -4.06 -8.38 -26.91
C LYS A 154 -3.96 -8.61 -28.42
N TYR A 155 -4.93 -9.33 -28.99
CA TYR A 155 -4.96 -9.70 -30.40
C TYR A 155 -5.66 -8.66 -31.28
N LEU A 156 -6.25 -7.64 -30.65
CA LEU A 156 -7.02 -6.59 -31.30
C LEU A 156 -6.38 -5.21 -31.14
N MET A 157 -5.57 -5.02 -30.11
CA MET A 157 -4.88 -3.78 -29.80
C MET A 157 -3.94 -3.41 -30.95
N ASP A 158 -4.09 -2.19 -31.43
CA ASP A 158 -3.26 -1.58 -32.48
C ASP A 158 -3.16 -0.10 -32.11
N LEU A 159 -2.04 0.30 -31.53
CA LEU A 159 -1.85 1.62 -30.94
C LEU A 159 -1.33 2.60 -32.00
N GLU A 160 -1.77 3.86 -31.91
CA GLU A 160 -1.15 4.94 -32.65
C GLU A 160 0.31 5.18 -32.21
N GLU A 161 1.07 5.84 -33.08
CA GLU A 161 2.50 6.07 -32.85
C GLU A 161 2.74 7.08 -31.71
N GLU A 162 1.82 8.03 -31.52
CA GLU A 162 1.91 9.07 -30.49
C GLU A 162 0.60 9.23 -29.72
N TRP A 163 0.71 9.65 -28.46
CA TRP A 163 -0.40 10.19 -27.70
C TRP A 163 -0.81 11.56 -28.23
N GLU A 164 -2.10 11.84 -28.21
CA GLU A 164 -2.64 13.15 -28.50
C GLU A 164 -2.83 13.95 -27.20
N ASN A 165 -2.19 15.12 -27.17
CA ASN A 165 -2.37 16.13 -26.14
C ASN A 165 -3.47 17.11 -26.57
N ILE A 166 -4.31 17.54 -25.64
CA ILE A 166 -5.31 18.58 -25.92
C ILE A 166 -4.61 19.91 -26.14
N ASP A 167 -4.98 20.64 -27.19
CA ASP A 167 -4.45 21.99 -27.40
C ASP A 167 -5.12 22.99 -26.44
N PHE A 168 -4.39 23.34 -25.38
CA PHE A 168 -4.79 24.39 -24.45
C PHE A 168 -4.23 25.78 -24.80
N GLU A 169 -3.60 25.93 -25.97
CA GLU A 169 -2.79 27.11 -26.34
C GLU A 169 -1.61 27.36 -25.37
N VAL A 170 -1.18 26.31 -24.66
CA VAL A 170 -0.03 26.33 -23.74
C VAL A 170 0.93 25.20 -24.12
N SER A 171 2.23 25.48 -24.07
CA SER A 171 3.23 24.46 -24.36
C SER A 171 3.34 23.44 -23.23
N TYR A 172 3.31 22.16 -23.59
CA TYR A 172 3.57 21.06 -22.67
C TYR A 172 5.05 21.03 -22.25
N ALA A 173 5.27 20.64 -20.99
CA ALA A 173 6.60 20.36 -20.46
C ALA A 173 7.26 19.27 -21.30
N GLN A 174 8.59 19.37 -21.43
CA GLN A 174 9.38 18.46 -22.24
C GLN A 174 10.20 17.58 -21.30
N PHE A 175 10.11 16.26 -21.48
CA PHE A 175 10.82 15.29 -20.66
C PHE A 175 11.82 14.48 -21.49
N PRO A 176 12.93 14.03 -20.87
CA PRO A 176 13.86 13.12 -21.52
C PRO A 176 13.19 11.77 -21.84
N TYR A 177 13.16 11.44 -23.12
CA TYR A 177 12.66 10.17 -23.63
C TYR A 177 13.81 9.22 -23.94
N ASN A 178 13.64 7.95 -23.55
CA ASN A 178 14.51 6.86 -23.96
C ASN A 178 13.67 5.77 -24.64
N ASP A 179 14.12 5.31 -25.80
CA ASP A 179 13.35 4.37 -26.61
C ASP A 179 13.28 2.96 -25.97
N ALA A 180 12.08 2.57 -25.55
CA ALA A 180 11.78 1.26 -24.97
C ALA A 180 12.09 0.08 -25.91
N SER A 181 12.15 0.32 -27.22
CA SER A 181 12.45 -0.71 -28.22
C SER A 181 13.93 -1.08 -28.32
N VAL A 182 14.82 -0.36 -27.62
CA VAL A 182 16.26 -0.61 -27.60
C VAL A 182 16.63 -1.48 -26.37
N PRO A 183 16.93 -2.78 -26.55
CA PRO A 183 17.27 -3.65 -25.44
C PRO A 183 18.69 -3.32 -24.96
N GLY A 184 18.84 -2.70 -23.79
CA GLY A 184 20.17 -2.46 -23.19
C GLY A 184 20.28 -1.36 -22.14
N SER A 185 19.25 -0.53 -21.91
CA SER A 185 19.27 0.56 -20.92
C SER A 185 18.53 0.23 -19.62
N VAL A 186 18.24 -1.04 -19.34
CA VAL A 186 17.67 -1.43 -18.05
C VAL A 186 18.78 -1.45 -17.00
N GLY A 187 18.78 -0.44 -16.13
CA GLY A 187 19.30 -0.51 -14.76
C GLY A 187 20.70 -1.12 -14.57
N ALA A 188 21.75 -0.33 -14.78
CA ALA A 188 23.03 -0.58 -14.12
C ALA A 188 23.52 0.70 -13.47
N SER A 189 23.35 0.77 -12.15
CA SER A 189 24.15 1.62 -11.28
C SER A 189 25.63 1.25 -11.50
N SER A 190 26.39 2.10 -12.18
CA SER A 190 27.85 2.10 -12.12
C SER A 190 28.40 3.48 -12.50
N ILE A 191 29.21 3.98 -11.58
CA ILE A 191 29.91 5.26 -11.62
C ILE A 191 31.04 5.19 -12.67
N VAL A 192 31.35 6.36 -13.25
CA VAL A 192 32.50 6.80 -14.08
C VAL A 192 32.55 6.21 -15.51
N GLU A 193 32.61 6.97 -16.62
CA GLU A 193 33.43 8.15 -16.94
C GLU A 193 32.87 9.00 -18.12
N PRO A 194 33.43 10.20 -18.41
CA PRO A 194 32.74 11.31 -19.06
C PRO A 194 32.85 11.36 -20.60
N ALA A 195 32.02 12.23 -21.17
CA ALA A 195 32.08 12.77 -22.53
C ALA A 195 31.60 11.86 -23.68
N GLY A 196 30.28 11.79 -23.81
CA GLY A 196 29.59 11.40 -25.03
C GLY A 196 28.09 11.52 -24.83
N LYS A 197 27.56 12.74 -24.97
CA LYS A 197 26.13 13.07 -24.87
C LYS A 197 25.32 12.15 -25.79
N LEU A 198 24.77 11.04 -25.30
CA LEU A 198 23.50 10.55 -25.82
C LEU A 198 22.49 11.57 -25.30
N LEU A 199 22.20 12.57 -26.13
CA LEU A 199 21.10 13.49 -25.88
C LEU A 199 19.84 12.62 -25.92
N SER A 200 19.30 12.28 -24.76
CA SER A 200 17.91 11.86 -24.65
C SER A 200 17.07 12.88 -25.40
N GLU A 201 16.30 12.43 -26.39
CA GLU A 201 15.41 13.31 -27.12
C GLU A 201 14.40 13.89 -26.14
N LEU A 202 14.14 15.20 -26.21
CA LEU A 202 13.11 15.83 -25.40
C LEU A 202 11.80 15.71 -26.14
N LYS A 203 10.81 15.08 -25.50
CA LYS A 203 9.45 14.94 -26.03
C LYS A 203 8.44 15.55 -25.09
N ALA A 204 7.31 16.00 -25.65
CA ALA A 204 6.22 16.57 -24.86
C ALA A 204 5.68 15.53 -23.87
N GLY A 205 5.50 15.94 -22.61
CA GLY A 205 4.83 15.15 -21.61
C GLY A 205 3.33 15.00 -21.92
N ILE A 206 2.75 13.91 -21.45
CA ILE A 206 1.31 13.65 -21.51
C ILE A 206 0.68 13.91 -20.15
N THR A 207 -0.57 14.38 -20.11
CA THR A 207 -1.30 14.72 -18.88
C THR A 207 -2.54 13.87 -18.71
N MET A 208 -3.27 14.11 -17.62
CA MET A 208 -4.57 13.49 -17.37
C MET A 208 -5.57 13.66 -18.53
N THR A 209 -5.42 14.69 -19.36
CA THR A 209 -6.33 14.91 -20.50
C THR A 209 -5.85 14.33 -21.82
N SER A 210 -4.63 13.77 -21.86
CA SER A 210 -4.09 13.12 -23.05
C SER A 210 -4.81 11.81 -23.35
N VAL A 211 -4.92 11.49 -24.64
CA VAL A 211 -5.55 10.27 -25.13
C VAL A 211 -4.63 9.54 -26.11
N LEU A 212 -4.61 8.22 -26.05
CA LEU A 212 -3.95 7.39 -27.06
C LEU A 212 -5.00 6.63 -27.86
N PHE A 213 -4.97 6.79 -29.18
CA PHE A 213 -5.90 6.07 -30.05
C PHE A 213 -5.42 4.64 -30.27
N CYS A 214 -6.36 3.72 -30.13
CA CYS A 214 -6.26 2.36 -30.63
C CYS A 214 -7.02 2.31 -31.96
N ARG A 215 -6.31 2.05 -33.05
CA ARG A 215 -6.86 1.96 -34.42
C ARG A 215 -7.98 0.93 -34.58
N HIS A 216 -8.10 0.02 -33.62
CA HIS A 216 -9.24 -0.89 -33.54
C HIS A 216 -10.54 -0.25 -33.01
N GLY A 217 -10.56 1.07 -32.77
CA GLY A 217 -11.77 1.85 -32.52
C GLY A 217 -11.99 2.30 -31.07
N GLY A 218 -10.96 2.19 -30.23
CA GLY A 218 -10.99 2.68 -28.85
C GLY A 218 -9.99 3.80 -28.64
N PHE A 219 -10.17 4.58 -27.58
CA PHE A 219 -9.13 5.46 -27.07
C PHE A 219 -8.83 5.11 -25.63
N ILE A 220 -7.55 5.21 -25.29
CA ILE A 220 -6.97 4.92 -24.00
C ILE A 220 -6.77 6.25 -23.28
N TYR A 221 -7.17 6.30 -22.02
CA TYR A 221 -7.09 7.50 -21.21
C TYR A 221 -6.75 7.17 -19.74
N PRO A 222 -6.17 8.14 -19.00
CA PRO A 222 -5.76 7.91 -17.62
C PRO A 222 -6.93 8.06 -16.64
N LEU A 223 -7.04 7.10 -15.72
CA LEU A 223 -7.87 7.21 -14.52
C LEU A 223 -7.13 7.87 -13.37
N THR A 224 -5.80 7.78 -13.34
CA THR A 224 -4.93 8.45 -12.37
C THR A 224 -3.66 8.96 -13.06
N SER A 225 -3.02 9.98 -12.48
CA SER A 225 -1.75 10.50 -12.99
C SER A 225 -0.55 9.65 -12.60
N GLY A 226 -0.71 8.75 -11.63
CA GLY A 226 0.38 8.04 -10.97
C GLY A 226 1.19 8.92 -9.99
N GLN A 227 0.99 10.24 -9.99
CA GLN A 227 1.78 11.18 -9.17
C GLN A 227 1.36 11.24 -7.71
N ARG A 228 0.13 10.79 -7.40
CA ARG A 228 -0.50 11.05 -6.10
C ARG A 228 0.26 10.43 -4.93
N ILE A 229 0.82 9.24 -5.11
CA ILE A 229 1.72 8.65 -4.13
C ILE A 229 2.95 9.53 -3.90
N SER A 230 3.60 10.02 -4.94
CA SER A 230 4.79 10.86 -4.81
C SER A 230 4.48 12.17 -4.10
N ILE A 231 3.34 12.80 -4.40
CA ILE A 231 2.89 14.01 -3.68
C ILE A 231 2.79 13.73 -2.18
N LEU A 232 2.16 12.62 -1.78
CA LEU A 232 2.03 12.24 -0.38
C LEU A 232 3.40 11.96 0.26
N LEU A 233 4.28 11.21 -0.41
CA LEU A 233 5.60 10.85 0.10
C LEU A 233 6.58 12.04 0.17
N TYR A 234 6.29 13.17 -0.50
CA TYR A 234 7.05 14.42 -0.38
C TYR A 234 6.58 15.31 0.77
N LYS A 235 5.39 15.06 1.33
CA LYS A 235 4.93 15.81 2.50
C LYS A 235 5.71 15.39 3.72
N ASP A 236 5.92 16.34 4.63
CA ASP A 236 6.30 15.98 5.98
C ASP A 236 5.20 15.10 6.60
N ARG A 237 5.61 13.94 7.15
CA ARG A 237 4.67 12.98 7.75
C ARG A 237 3.84 13.61 8.86
N GLN A 238 4.41 14.61 9.56
CA GLN A 238 3.73 15.35 10.63
C GLN A 238 2.61 16.26 10.12
N ASN A 239 2.45 16.41 8.81
CA ASN A 239 1.40 17.22 8.17
C ASN A 239 0.37 16.40 7.37
N LEU A 240 0.45 15.06 7.39
CA LEU A 240 -0.55 14.22 6.74
C LEU A 240 -1.90 14.34 7.44
N THR A 241 -2.98 14.43 6.67
CA THR A 241 -4.36 14.41 7.17
C THR A 241 -4.89 12.97 7.31
N ASP A 242 -6.01 12.80 8.03
CA ASP A 242 -6.69 11.50 8.18
C ASP A 242 -7.04 10.87 6.81
N ASP A 243 -7.54 11.67 5.86
CA ASP A 243 -7.88 11.20 4.51
C ASP A 243 -6.64 10.74 3.73
N GLU A 244 -5.52 11.44 3.90
CA GLU A 244 -4.24 11.10 3.26
C GLU A 244 -3.61 9.84 3.86
N LEU A 245 -3.75 9.65 5.17
CA LEU A 245 -3.35 8.41 5.83
C LEU A 245 -4.20 7.22 5.36
N GLN A 246 -5.52 7.39 5.27
CA GLN A 246 -6.40 6.37 4.70
C GLN A 246 -6.00 6.06 3.24
N GLU A 247 -5.69 7.09 2.45
CA GLU A 247 -5.22 6.89 1.08
C GLU A 247 -3.89 6.11 1.02
N LEU A 248 -2.92 6.42 1.89
CA LEU A 248 -1.68 5.65 2.00
C LEU A 248 -1.95 4.19 2.41
N GLY A 249 -2.96 3.95 3.24
CA GLY A 249 -3.40 2.61 3.63
C GLY A 249 -3.91 1.81 2.44
N PHE A 250 -4.80 2.42 1.67
CA PHE A 250 -5.33 1.84 0.43
C PHE A 250 -4.23 1.57 -0.61
N LEU A 251 -3.32 2.54 -0.82
CA LEU A 251 -2.20 2.42 -1.75
C LEU A 251 -1.19 1.36 -1.30
N PHE A 252 -0.98 1.20 0.01
CA PHE A 252 -0.16 0.11 0.53
C PHE A 252 -0.80 -1.25 0.22
N GLN A 253 -2.09 -1.41 0.52
CA GLN A 253 -2.79 -2.66 0.29
C GLN A 253 -2.81 -3.08 -1.19
N THR A 254 -3.09 -2.13 -2.08
CA THR A 254 -3.27 -2.39 -3.52
C THR A 254 -2.00 -2.25 -4.35
N GLY A 255 -0.97 -1.61 -3.80
CA GLY A 255 0.30 -1.34 -4.46
C GLY A 255 1.18 -2.58 -4.64
N ASN A 256 2.08 -2.50 -5.61
CA ASN A 256 3.15 -3.48 -5.81
C ASN A 256 4.24 -3.35 -4.71
N GLU A 257 5.21 -4.26 -4.72
CA GLU A 257 6.29 -4.31 -3.73
C GLU A 257 7.08 -2.99 -3.62
N LEU A 258 7.35 -2.32 -4.76
CA LEU A 258 8.08 -1.04 -4.78
C LEU A 258 7.26 0.06 -4.10
N THR A 259 5.97 0.17 -4.44
CA THR A 259 5.04 1.13 -3.82
C THR A 259 4.94 0.89 -2.32
N ARG A 260 4.71 -0.35 -1.89
CA ARG A 260 4.64 -0.72 -0.48
C ARG A 260 5.94 -0.38 0.26
N THR A 261 7.10 -0.70 -0.33
CA THR A 261 8.41 -0.38 0.24
C THR A 261 8.57 1.13 0.45
N LYS A 262 8.19 1.94 -0.53
CA LYS A 262 8.28 3.41 -0.43
C LYS A 262 7.39 3.96 0.69
N ILE A 263 6.15 3.51 0.78
CA ILE A 263 5.21 3.92 1.83
C ILE A 263 5.72 3.49 3.22
N PHE A 264 6.20 2.26 3.36
CA PHE A 264 6.74 1.75 4.63
C PHE A 264 7.90 2.61 5.13
N ASN A 265 8.90 2.85 4.28
CA ASN A 265 10.09 3.61 4.66
C ASN A 265 9.79 5.08 4.96
N TYR A 266 8.77 5.65 4.29
CA TYR A 266 8.31 7.01 4.54
C TYR A 266 7.60 7.14 5.89
N LEU A 267 6.71 6.19 6.23
CA LEU A 267 5.97 6.21 7.49
C LEU A 267 6.84 5.86 8.70
N PHE A 268 7.83 4.99 8.51
CA PHE A 268 8.65 4.45 9.60
C PHE A 268 10.15 4.59 9.32
N PRO A 269 10.70 5.81 9.39
CA PRO A 269 12.14 5.99 9.33
C PRO A 269 12.85 5.19 10.44
N MET A 270 14.04 4.68 10.12
CA MET A 270 14.86 3.91 11.06
C MET A 270 15.19 4.75 12.30
N LEU A 271 15.11 4.14 13.49
CA LEU A 271 15.55 4.75 14.73
C LEU A 271 16.97 4.28 15.06
N TYR A 272 17.84 5.22 15.39
CA TYR A 272 19.22 4.97 15.78
C TYR A 272 19.46 5.24 17.26
N LEU A 273 20.29 4.42 17.90
CA LEU A 273 20.75 4.61 19.28
C LEU A 273 21.85 5.66 19.40
N ASP A 274 21.70 6.78 18.71
CA ASP A 274 22.54 7.98 18.85
C ASP A 274 21.78 9.19 19.42
N GLY A 275 20.44 9.12 19.48
CA GLY A 275 19.59 10.14 20.10
C GLY A 275 19.46 11.43 19.28
N SER A 276 19.47 11.32 17.95
CA SER A 276 19.37 12.48 17.05
C SER A 276 17.98 13.11 17.01
N SER A 277 16.93 12.32 17.32
CA SER A 277 15.56 12.78 17.53
C SER A 277 15.04 12.51 18.95
N TYR A 278 13.87 13.07 19.28
CA TYR A 278 13.18 12.77 20.54
C TYR A 278 12.85 11.28 20.66
N GLY A 279 12.25 10.67 19.63
CA GLY A 279 11.92 9.25 19.62
C GLY A 279 13.12 8.33 19.81
N GLU A 280 14.26 8.66 19.19
CA GLU A 280 15.53 7.95 19.40
C GLU A 280 16.06 8.10 20.83
N THR A 281 15.95 9.30 21.40
CA THR A 281 16.35 9.55 22.80
C THR A 281 15.49 8.73 23.77
N GLU A 282 14.18 8.68 23.57
CA GLU A 282 13.27 7.88 24.40
C GLU A 282 13.49 6.38 24.21
N LEU A 283 13.74 5.91 22.98
CA LEU A 283 14.09 4.52 22.71
C LEU A 283 15.39 4.13 23.42
N MET A 284 16.43 4.95 23.31
CA MET A 284 17.71 4.74 23.99
C MET A 284 17.52 4.69 25.52
N ARG A 285 16.73 5.61 26.09
CA ARG A 285 16.41 5.62 27.52
C ARG A 285 15.69 4.34 27.94
N HIS A 286 14.70 3.89 27.17
CA HIS A 286 13.98 2.65 27.47
C HIS A 286 14.85 1.40 27.34
N ILE A 287 15.75 1.34 26.35
CA ILE A 287 16.70 0.23 26.19
C ILE A 287 17.72 0.21 27.33
N ASP A 288 18.23 1.35 27.77
CA ASP A 288 19.13 1.43 28.94
C ASP A 288 18.45 0.87 30.20
N ILE A 289 17.22 1.31 30.47
CA ILE A 289 16.39 0.82 31.57
C ILE A 289 16.19 -0.71 31.47
N MET A 290 15.84 -1.21 30.29
CA MET A 290 15.56 -2.63 30.06
C MET A 290 16.82 -3.50 30.21
N ASN A 291 17.96 -3.04 29.68
CA ASN A 291 19.24 -3.76 29.74
C ASN A 291 19.86 -3.77 31.14
N ASN A 292 19.75 -2.66 31.89
CA ASN A 292 20.59 -2.42 33.06
C ASN A 292 19.85 -2.48 34.41
N ARG A 293 18.52 -2.33 34.46
CA ARG A 293 17.81 -2.47 35.74
C ARG A 293 17.71 -3.92 36.17
N GLU A 294 17.96 -4.18 37.45
CA GLU A 294 17.92 -5.53 38.02
C GLU A 294 16.57 -6.22 37.79
N ASP A 295 15.45 -5.49 37.83
CA ASP A 295 14.09 -6.02 37.66
C ASP A 295 13.63 -6.21 36.21
N LYS A 296 14.54 -6.06 35.23
CA LYS A 296 14.27 -6.20 33.78
C LYS A 296 15.00 -7.39 33.18
N ILE A 297 15.82 -7.21 32.14
CA ILE A 297 16.55 -8.30 31.48
C ILE A 297 17.38 -9.16 32.46
N PRO A 298 18.12 -8.60 33.43
CA PRO A 298 18.83 -9.39 34.43
C PRO A 298 17.93 -10.38 35.18
N HIS A 299 16.79 -9.91 35.71
CA HIS A 299 15.82 -10.78 36.38
C HIS A 299 15.16 -11.79 35.41
N ALA A 300 14.78 -11.34 34.21
CA ALA A 300 14.17 -12.20 33.20
C ALA A 300 15.11 -13.34 32.78
N ALA A 301 16.40 -13.03 32.58
CA ALA A 301 17.44 -14.00 32.25
C ALA A 301 17.64 -15.04 33.36
N GLU A 302 17.71 -14.62 34.62
CA GLU A 302 17.84 -15.53 35.76
C GLU A 302 16.63 -16.47 35.84
N ARG A 303 15.42 -15.91 35.79
CA ARG A 303 14.17 -16.66 35.83
C ARG A 303 14.09 -17.66 34.67
N TYR A 304 14.49 -17.22 33.48
CA TYR A 304 14.40 -18.03 32.27
C TYR A 304 15.40 -19.19 32.26
N VAL A 305 16.66 -18.97 32.64
CA VAL A 305 17.66 -20.06 32.78
C VAL A 305 17.18 -21.09 33.79
N ASN A 306 16.63 -20.66 34.92
CA ASN A 306 16.04 -21.55 35.91
C ASN A 306 14.87 -22.37 35.33
N ALA A 307 14.01 -21.75 34.52
CA ALA A 307 12.92 -22.44 33.84
C ALA A 307 13.43 -23.46 32.81
N LEU A 308 14.39 -23.09 31.96
CA LEU A 308 15.01 -24.00 30.98
C LEU A 308 15.62 -25.23 31.66
N ASN A 309 16.29 -25.04 32.81
CA ASN A 309 16.89 -26.12 33.59
C ASN A 309 15.83 -27.06 34.18
N LYS A 310 14.79 -26.51 34.81
CA LYS A 310 13.69 -27.30 35.38
C LYS A 310 12.92 -28.09 34.32
N CYS A 311 12.69 -27.47 33.16
CA CYS A 311 12.04 -28.13 32.03
C CYS A 311 12.96 -29.11 31.29
N GLY A 312 14.25 -29.19 31.63
CA GLY A 312 15.20 -30.11 31.00
C GLY A 312 15.52 -29.77 29.54
N ILE A 313 15.40 -28.50 29.15
CA ILE A 313 15.57 -28.02 27.77
C ILE A 313 16.74 -27.04 27.59
N ASN A 314 17.53 -26.80 28.65
CA ASN A 314 18.78 -26.03 28.57
C ASN A 314 19.94 -26.87 27.97
N ASN A 315 19.78 -27.34 26.73
CA ASN A 315 20.75 -28.22 26.09
C ASN A 315 22.12 -27.56 25.86
N ALA A 316 22.13 -26.24 25.61
CA ALA A 316 23.34 -25.44 25.41
C ALA A 316 24.01 -25.00 26.71
N GLN A 317 23.44 -25.35 27.87
CA GLN A 317 23.97 -25.00 29.20
C GLN A 317 24.19 -23.49 29.38
N TYR A 318 23.24 -22.67 28.92
CA TYR A 318 23.31 -21.22 29.08
C TYR A 318 23.44 -20.83 30.55
N THR A 319 24.41 -19.97 30.85
CA THR A 319 24.51 -19.28 32.14
C THR A 319 23.60 -18.05 32.16
N VAL A 320 23.35 -17.49 33.35
CA VAL A 320 22.56 -16.26 33.49
C VAL A 320 23.23 -15.09 32.75
N GLU A 321 24.56 -14.96 32.87
CA GLU A 321 25.32 -13.89 32.21
C GLU A 321 25.25 -13.99 30.68
N GLN A 322 25.35 -15.21 30.14
CA GLN A 322 25.16 -15.44 28.70
C GLN A 322 23.74 -15.08 28.26
N MET A 323 22.74 -15.43 29.06
CA MET A 323 21.34 -15.12 28.75
C MET A 323 21.05 -13.61 28.83
N ILE A 324 21.68 -12.88 29.75
CA ILE A 324 21.60 -11.41 29.80
C ILE A 324 22.11 -10.82 28.49
N GLU A 325 23.27 -11.25 28.00
CA GLU A 325 23.81 -10.76 26.72
C GLU A 325 22.93 -11.15 25.53
N ILE A 326 22.33 -12.34 25.54
CA ILE A 326 21.41 -12.77 24.48
C ILE A 326 20.13 -11.94 24.47
N LEU A 327 19.57 -11.59 25.64
CA LEU A 327 18.33 -10.82 25.74
C LEU A 327 18.55 -9.32 25.62
N ARG A 328 19.78 -8.83 25.83
CA ARG A 328 20.18 -7.42 25.68
C ARG A 328 19.76 -6.86 24.31
N TRP A 329 19.33 -5.61 24.29
CA TRP A 329 19.01 -4.87 23.07
C TRP A 329 20.12 -3.91 22.67
N ASP A 330 20.39 -3.87 21.36
CA ASP A 330 21.35 -3.02 20.68
C ASP A 330 20.79 -2.59 19.31
N GLN A 331 21.56 -1.80 18.55
CA GLN A 331 21.15 -1.36 17.22
C GLN A 331 20.88 -2.53 16.27
N GLN A 332 21.65 -3.62 16.36
CA GLN A 332 21.49 -4.76 15.46
C GLN A 332 20.11 -5.43 15.63
N LYS A 333 19.60 -5.54 16.86
CA LYS A 333 18.23 -6.05 17.08
C LYS A 333 17.16 -5.09 16.59
N ILE A 334 17.37 -3.78 16.76
CA ILE A 334 16.46 -2.76 16.23
C ILE A 334 16.36 -2.90 14.71
N ASP A 335 17.49 -2.89 14.00
CA ASP A 335 17.54 -3.02 12.54
C ASP A 335 16.81 -4.28 12.06
N LYS A 336 17.06 -5.43 12.72
CA LYS A 336 16.39 -6.69 12.41
C LYS A 336 14.88 -6.65 12.67
N THR A 337 14.41 -5.94 13.69
CA THR A 337 12.99 -5.76 13.93
C THR A 337 12.35 -4.92 12.82
N PHE A 338 13.01 -3.86 12.35
CA PHE A 338 12.54 -3.08 11.20
C PHE A 338 12.47 -3.93 9.92
N ASP A 339 13.52 -4.69 9.63
CA ASP A 339 13.56 -5.56 8.47
C ASP A 339 12.44 -6.61 8.52
N ALA A 340 12.25 -7.28 9.67
CA ALA A 340 11.18 -8.25 9.86
C ALA A 340 9.78 -7.63 9.72
N CYS A 341 9.56 -6.42 10.27
CA CYS A 341 8.29 -5.70 10.09
C CYS A 341 8.05 -5.35 8.62
N ARG A 342 9.08 -4.89 7.90
CA ARG A 342 8.98 -4.57 6.48
C ARG A 342 8.65 -5.81 5.65
N GLU A 343 9.43 -6.88 5.80
CA GLU A 343 9.22 -8.15 5.08
C GLU A 343 7.81 -8.70 5.32
N LEU A 344 7.37 -8.77 6.58
CA LEU A 344 6.02 -9.24 6.91
C LEU A 344 4.93 -8.33 6.32
N SER A 345 5.15 -7.02 6.31
CA SER A 345 4.19 -6.07 5.72
C SER A 345 4.06 -6.25 4.20
N LEU A 346 5.18 -6.49 3.51
CA LEU A 346 5.19 -6.74 2.07
C LEU A 346 4.51 -8.06 1.73
N GLU A 347 4.80 -9.13 2.49
CA GLU A 347 4.26 -10.47 2.30
C GLU A 347 2.75 -10.52 2.53
N THR A 348 2.30 -9.96 3.66
CA THR A 348 0.89 -10.03 4.06
C THR A 348 0.02 -8.96 3.41
N GLY A 349 0.64 -7.87 2.93
CA GLY A 349 -0.07 -6.66 2.51
C GLY A 349 -0.67 -5.88 3.68
N ILE A 350 -0.43 -6.26 4.94
CA ILE A 350 -0.88 -5.56 6.16
C ILE A 350 0.31 -4.85 6.78
N ILE A 351 0.22 -3.53 6.91
CA ILE A 351 1.35 -2.72 7.37
C ILE A 351 1.62 -2.86 8.87
N MET A 352 2.81 -3.37 9.22
CA MET A 352 3.30 -3.58 10.58
C MET A 352 4.24 -2.45 10.99
N SER A 353 3.86 -1.64 11.98
CA SER A 353 4.75 -0.59 12.47
C SER A 353 5.91 -1.18 13.30
N PRO A 354 7.19 -0.90 12.94
CA PRO A 354 8.32 -1.28 13.76
C PRO A 354 8.34 -0.56 15.11
N TYR A 355 7.79 0.66 15.19
CA TYR A 355 7.66 1.38 16.45
C TYR A 355 6.69 0.68 17.40
N PHE A 356 5.60 0.11 16.87
CA PHE A 356 4.67 -0.71 17.65
C PHE A 356 5.34 -1.99 18.13
N ALA A 357 6.07 -2.67 17.26
CA ALA A 357 6.83 -3.86 17.62
C ALA A 357 7.87 -3.60 18.74
N LEU A 358 8.56 -2.45 18.71
CA LEU A 358 9.48 -2.02 19.77
C LEU A 358 8.75 -1.61 21.06
N ALA A 359 7.57 -0.99 20.95
CA ALA A 359 6.74 -0.62 22.09
C ALA A 359 6.27 -1.85 22.86
N VAL A 360 5.86 -2.90 22.13
CA VAL A 360 5.51 -4.21 22.69
C VAL A 360 6.67 -4.81 23.49
N ILE A 361 7.87 -4.90 22.90
CA ILE A 361 9.07 -5.37 23.63
C ILE A 361 9.33 -4.55 24.88
N GLY A 362 9.22 -3.23 24.77
CA GLY A 362 9.42 -2.33 25.89
C GLY A 362 8.40 -2.53 27.01
N ALA A 363 7.17 -2.95 26.67
CA ALA A 363 6.12 -3.28 27.63
C ALA A 363 6.38 -4.63 28.32
N GLU A 364 6.79 -5.65 27.58
CA GLU A 364 7.19 -6.95 28.18
C GLU A 364 8.38 -6.77 29.13
N GLY A 365 9.38 -5.97 28.74
CA GLY A 365 10.55 -5.65 29.56
C GLY A 365 11.48 -6.82 29.84
N THR A 366 11.27 -7.96 29.17
CA THR A 366 12.10 -9.18 29.25
C THR A 366 13.20 -9.23 28.20
N GLY A 367 13.21 -8.27 27.26
CA GLY A 367 14.06 -8.30 26.07
C GLY A 367 13.59 -9.27 24.99
N SER A 368 12.36 -9.77 25.11
CA SER A 368 11.74 -10.78 24.25
C SER A 368 10.23 -10.48 24.05
N TYR A 369 9.64 -11.00 22.99
CA TYR A 369 8.18 -11.05 22.80
C TYR A 369 7.50 -12.14 23.65
N ASP A 370 8.27 -12.81 24.51
CA ASP A 370 7.83 -13.89 25.39
C ASP A 370 7.11 -15.01 24.63
N THR A 371 7.70 -15.49 23.53
CA THR A 371 7.06 -16.47 22.64
C THR A 371 7.34 -17.94 22.99
N ASN A 372 8.21 -18.23 23.96
CA ASN A 372 8.58 -19.61 24.28
C ASN A 372 7.51 -20.30 25.14
N SER A 373 6.65 -21.06 24.48
CA SER A 373 5.61 -21.87 25.13
C SER A 373 6.13 -23.09 25.89
N LYS A 374 7.39 -23.53 25.67
CA LYS A 374 7.94 -24.72 26.35
C LYS A 374 8.19 -24.48 27.84
N VAL A 375 8.38 -23.24 28.25
CA VAL A 375 8.56 -22.85 29.66
C VAL A 375 7.27 -22.41 30.33
N ARG A 376 6.11 -22.57 29.67
CA ARG A 376 4.82 -22.03 30.12
C ARG A 376 4.42 -22.43 31.55
N SER A 377 4.78 -23.64 31.97
CA SER A 377 4.54 -24.12 33.34
C SER A 377 5.28 -23.32 34.42
N GLU A 378 6.43 -22.72 34.09
CA GLU A 378 7.22 -21.88 34.98
C GLU A 378 6.82 -20.39 34.90
N TYR A 379 5.95 -20.05 33.95
CA TYR A 379 5.46 -18.70 33.68
C TYR A 379 3.97 -18.55 34.00
N GLY A 380 3.45 -19.36 34.94
CA GLY A 380 2.08 -19.21 35.43
C GLY A 380 1.01 -19.44 34.35
N GLY A 381 1.34 -20.20 33.30
CA GLY A 381 0.46 -20.40 32.16
C GLY A 381 0.61 -19.35 31.06
N GLY A 382 1.49 -18.35 31.19
CA GLY A 382 1.95 -17.51 30.09
C GLY A 382 3.17 -18.12 29.39
N ASN A 383 3.47 -17.68 28.17
CA ASN A 383 4.75 -18.03 27.55
C ASN A 383 5.90 -17.25 28.24
N GLY A 384 7.14 -17.69 28.07
CA GLY A 384 8.31 -16.98 28.62
C GLY A 384 9.26 -16.52 27.51
N PRO A 385 10.41 -15.91 27.87
CA PRO A 385 11.37 -15.37 26.90
C PRO A 385 11.84 -16.41 25.88
N GLN A 386 12.19 -15.96 24.68
CA GLN A 386 12.81 -16.77 23.64
C GLN A 386 14.20 -16.23 23.33
N HIS A 387 15.22 -17.07 23.53
CA HIS A 387 16.63 -16.67 23.36
C HIS A 387 17.08 -16.71 21.89
N ASP A 388 16.36 -17.43 21.03
CA ASP A 388 16.53 -17.29 19.58
C ASP A 388 15.71 -16.09 19.08
N PHE A 389 16.41 -14.98 18.87
CA PHE A 389 15.77 -13.71 18.49
C PHE A 389 15.02 -13.76 17.16
N ALA A 390 15.44 -14.59 16.20
CA ALA A 390 14.75 -14.71 14.92
C ALA A 390 13.40 -15.40 15.11
N ILE A 391 13.40 -16.53 15.84
CA ILE A 391 12.17 -17.25 16.19
C ILE A 391 11.26 -16.38 17.07
N ASP A 392 11.83 -15.60 17.98
CA ASP A 392 11.06 -14.72 18.86
C ASP A 392 10.34 -13.63 18.07
N THR A 393 11.09 -12.92 17.23
CA THR A 393 10.57 -11.85 16.38
C THR A 393 9.50 -12.39 15.43
N GLU A 394 9.76 -13.49 14.72
CA GLU A 394 8.77 -14.10 13.82
C GLU A 394 7.47 -14.44 14.55
N ASN A 395 7.54 -15.15 15.68
CA ASN A 395 6.35 -15.53 16.42
C ASN A 395 5.60 -14.33 17.02
N GLY A 396 6.33 -13.34 17.56
CA GLY A 396 5.74 -12.15 18.14
C GLY A 396 5.01 -11.31 17.10
N LEU A 397 5.68 -11.00 15.99
CA LEU A 397 5.12 -10.21 14.90
C LEU A 397 3.94 -10.91 14.22
N ASN A 398 3.99 -12.24 14.08
CA ASN A 398 2.86 -13.01 13.53
C ASN A 398 1.59 -12.85 14.37
N VAL A 399 1.70 -12.87 15.71
CA VAL A 399 0.53 -12.65 16.57
C VAL A 399 -0.02 -11.23 16.41
N ILE A 400 0.87 -10.23 16.26
CA ILE A 400 0.45 -8.84 16.06
C ILE A 400 -0.23 -8.68 14.69
N VAL A 401 0.33 -9.22 13.60
CA VAL A 401 -0.25 -9.06 12.26
C VAL A 401 -1.60 -9.80 12.15
N GLU A 402 -1.75 -10.94 12.80
CA GLU A 402 -3.04 -11.64 12.93
C GLU A 402 -4.09 -10.76 13.64
N LYS A 403 -3.67 -9.96 14.63
CA LYS A 403 -4.54 -9.00 15.33
C LYS A 403 -4.83 -7.75 14.51
N LEU A 404 -3.87 -7.28 13.70
CA LEU A 404 -4.07 -6.16 12.79
C LEU A 404 -5.05 -6.53 11.66
N GLY A 405 -4.89 -7.71 11.06
CA GLY A 405 -5.80 -8.20 10.03
C GLY A 405 -7.24 -8.33 10.52
N SER A 406 -7.42 -8.82 11.75
CA SER A 406 -8.76 -8.88 12.35
C SER A 406 -9.28 -7.49 12.72
N TYR A 407 -8.42 -6.55 13.14
CA TYR A 407 -8.81 -5.17 13.39
C TYR A 407 -9.37 -4.48 12.14
N ILE A 408 -8.74 -4.67 10.97
CA ILE A 408 -9.22 -4.08 9.73
C ILE A 408 -10.65 -4.55 9.41
N ILE A 409 -10.94 -5.83 9.63
CA ILE A 409 -12.26 -6.43 9.37
C ILE A 409 -13.29 -6.01 10.44
N TYR A 410 -12.96 -6.20 11.70
CA TYR A 410 -13.90 -6.15 12.83
C TYR A 410 -13.83 -4.87 13.67
N GLY A 411 -12.87 -3.99 13.41
CA GLY A 411 -12.58 -2.82 14.25
C GLY A 411 -13.77 -1.89 14.43
N ASP A 412 -14.62 -1.72 13.41
CA ASP A 412 -15.81 -0.88 13.51
C ASP A 412 -16.88 -1.47 14.45
N GLU A 413 -17.09 -2.79 14.40
CA GLU A 413 -18.01 -3.47 15.31
C GLU A 413 -17.51 -3.35 16.75
N TYR A 414 -16.22 -3.57 16.97
CA TYR A 414 -15.57 -3.40 18.27
C TYR A 414 -15.71 -1.96 18.80
N LYS A 415 -15.36 -0.96 17.98
CA LYS A 415 -15.46 0.47 18.32
C LYS A 415 -16.88 0.85 18.71
N ASN A 416 -17.88 0.37 17.98
CA ASN A 416 -19.28 0.64 18.27
C ASN A 416 -19.68 0.11 19.65
N VAL A 417 -19.27 -1.11 20.01
CA VAL A 417 -19.55 -1.70 21.33
C VAL A 417 -18.78 -0.96 22.43
N ALA A 418 -17.51 -0.63 22.19
CA ALA A 418 -16.67 0.11 23.13
C ALA A 418 -17.25 1.51 23.44
N ARG A 419 -17.69 2.25 22.41
CA ARG A 419 -18.34 3.57 22.57
C ARG A 419 -19.63 3.48 23.36
N ASN A 420 -20.47 2.46 23.09
CA ASN A 420 -21.69 2.24 23.86
C ASN A 420 -21.42 1.94 25.35
N ALA A 421 -20.23 1.42 25.67
CA ALA A 421 -19.75 1.22 27.03
C ALA A 421 -19.00 2.44 27.62
N GLY A 422 -18.93 3.56 26.90
CA GLY A 422 -18.28 4.79 27.35
C GLY A 422 -16.75 4.79 27.27
N LYS A 423 -16.17 3.98 26.36
CA LYS A 423 -14.72 3.94 26.08
C LYS A 423 -14.36 4.85 24.91
N THR A 424 -13.15 5.40 24.93
CA THR A 424 -12.62 6.33 23.92
C THR A 424 -11.43 5.77 23.15
N ASP A 425 -10.65 4.86 23.76
CA ASP A 425 -9.46 4.28 23.14
C ASP A 425 -9.79 2.87 22.67
N PHE A 426 -9.49 2.59 21.41
CA PHE A 426 -10.01 1.40 20.74
C PHE A 426 -8.92 0.48 20.21
N PHE A 427 -7.89 1.05 19.58
CA PHE A 427 -6.91 0.28 18.83
C PHE A 427 -6.03 -0.62 19.71
N VAL A 428 -5.21 -0.06 20.61
CA VAL A 428 -4.34 -0.87 21.47
C VAL A 428 -5.15 -1.82 22.37
N PRO A 429 -6.29 -1.39 22.98
CA PRO A 429 -7.18 -2.30 23.69
C PRO A 429 -7.71 -3.45 22.83
N TYR A 430 -7.97 -3.25 21.53
CA TYR A 430 -8.33 -4.33 20.61
C TYR A 430 -7.19 -5.33 20.43
N ILE A 431 -5.98 -4.84 20.15
CA ILE A 431 -4.81 -5.70 19.93
C ILE A 431 -4.55 -6.56 21.18
N TRP A 432 -4.58 -5.93 22.36
CA TRP A 432 -4.38 -6.57 23.65
C TRP A 432 -5.49 -7.56 24.03
N GLY A 433 -6.76 -7.19 23.83
CA GLY A 433 -7.92 -7.85 24.41
C GLY A 433 -8.25 -9.23 23.83
N GLU A 434 -9.33 -9.83 24.34
CA GLU A 434 -9.88 -11.11 23.84
C GLU A 434 -10.61 -10.92 22.50
N THR A 435 -9.84 -10.58 21.47
CA THR A 435 -10.31 -10.29 20.11
C THR A 435 -9.83 -11.35 19.12
N PRO A 436 -10.44 -11.46 17.93
CA PRO A 436 -10.11 -12.48 16.93
C PRO A 436 -8.65 -12.39 16.48
N LYS A 437 -8.08 -13.54 16.12
CA LYS A 437 -6.78 -13.65 15.43
C LYS A 437 -7.04 -14.12 14.01
N PHE A 438 -6.73 -13.27 13.04
CA PHE A 438 -7.02 -13.49 11.63
C PHE A 438 -6.44 -14.83 11.13
N GLY A 439 -7.28 -15.66 10.50
CA GLY A 439 -6.87 -16.95 9.93
C GLY A 439 -6.72 -18.09 10.96
N ARG A 440 -7.01 -17.85 12.25
CA ARG A 440 -6.87 -18.85 13.32
C ARG A 440 -8.19 -19.43 13.81
N ASN A 441 -9.34 -18.90 13.38
CA ASN A 441 -10.66 -19.28 13.90
C ASN A 441 -10.77 -19.24 15.44
N MET A 442 -10.03 -18.34 16.09
CA MET A 442 -10.09 -18.15 17.54
C MET A 442 -9.93 -16.68 17.95
N ALA A 443 -10.49 -16.34 19.12
CA ALA A 443 -10.18 -15.10 19.84
C ALA A 443 -9.21 -15.38 20.98
N GLY A 444 -8.47 -14.37 21.42
CA GLY A 444 -7.62 -14.50 22.59
C GLY A 444 -6.79 -13.26 22.87
N TYR A 445 -6.39 -13.10 24.13
CA TYR A 445 -5.50 -12.01 24.56
C TYR A 445 -4.13 -12.07 23.88
N TYR A 446 -3.51 -10.89 23.73
CA TYR A 446 -2.07 -10.78 23.46
C TYR A 446 -1.29 -11.01 24.75
N ALA A 447 -1.54 -10.19 25.78
CA ALA A 447 -0.87 -10.24 27.08
C ALA A 447 -1.89 -10.33 28.23
N SER A 448 -1.45 -10.83 29.39
CA SER A 448 -2.30 -10.97 30.57
C SER A 448 -2.32 -9.73 31.47
N ASP A 449 -1.35 -8.83 31.34
CA ASP A 449 -1.26 -7.62 32.16
C ASP A 449 -2.26 -6.57 31.65
N PRO A 450 -3.22 -6.09 32.48
CA PRO A 450 -4.18 -5.09 32.07
C PRO A 450 -3.59 -3.68 31.88
N THR A 451 -2.37 -3.42 32.35
CA THR A 451 -1.65 -2.15 32.12
C THR A 451 -0.88 -2.12 30.80
N TRP A 452 -0.78 -3.27 30.12
CA TRP A 452 -0.04 -3.41 28.87
C TRP A 452 -0.49 -2.42 27.78
N PRO A 453 -1.80 -2.17 27.55
CA PRO A 453 -2.23 -1.20 26.54
C PRO A 453 -1.65 0.19 26.76
N ASP A 454 -1.78 0.72 27.98
CA ASP A 454 -1.32 2.06 28.34
C ASP A 454 0.20 2.19 28.14
N VAL A 455 0.97 1.16 28.51
CA VAL A 455 2.43 1.14 28.38
C VAL A 455 2.87 1.08 26.91
N VAL A 456 2.19 0.28 26.09
CA VAL A 456 2.49 0.18 24.66
C VAL A 456 2.15 1.48 23.95
N GLU A 457 1.00 2.07 24.25
CA GLU A 457 0.57 3.33 23.65
C GLU A 457 1.52 4.48 24.01
N GLU A 458 1.88 4.62 25.29
CA GLU A 458 2.85 5.63 25.73
C GLU A 458 4.19 5.49 24.99
N LYS A 459 4.69 4.26 24.85
CA LYS A 459 5.96 4.00 24.17
C LYS A 459 5.88 4.25 22.68
N TYR A 460 4.84 3.77 22.02
CA TYR A 460 4.62 3.99 20.60
C TYR A 460 4.57 5.48 20.26
N GLN A 461 3.79 6.23 21.03
CA GLN A 461 3.65 7.67 20.89
C GLN A 461 5.01 8.38 21.03
N LYS A 462 5.83 7.96 22.00
CA LYS A 462 7.18 8.53 22.18
C LYS A 462 8.14 8.19 21.06
N TYR A 463 8.16 6.93 20.60
CA TYR A 463 9.08 6.48 19.54
C TYR A 463 8.77 7.11 18.18
N SER A 464 7.52 7.53 17.96
CA SER A 464 7.06 8.09 16.68
C SER A 464 7.37 9.58 16.51
N ARG A 465 7.58 10.30 17.63
CA ARG A 465 7.82 11.75 17.69
C ARG A 465 9.23 12.13 17.25
N GLU A 466 9.32 13.22 16.49
CA GLU A 466 10.61 13.85 16.16
C GLU A 466 11.06 14.83 17.24
N GLU A 467 10.12 15.58 17.81
CA GLU A 467 10.34 16.62 18.81
C GLU A 467 9.55 16.34 20.11
N GLU A 468 10.00 16.89 21.24
CA GLU A 468 9.40 16.61 22.56
C GLU A 468 7.99 17.21 22.71
N ASP A 469 7.78 18.39 22.15
CA ASP A 469 6.55 19.18 22.20
C ASP A 469 5.54 18.85 21.10
N ASP A 470 5.83 17.85 20.27
CA ASP A 470 4.93 17.29 19.27
C ASP A 470 3.68 16.68 19.92
N ASP A 471 2.51 17.27 19.64
CA ASP A 471 1.20 16.86 20.16
C ASP A 471 0.39 15.99 19.20
N ARG A 472 0.96 15.60 18.05
CA ARG A 472 0.33 14.70 17.08
C ARG A 472 0.05 13.34 17.70
N ASP A 473 -1.14 12.80 17.48
CA ASP A 473 -1.54 11.47 17.94
C ASP A 473 -1.14 10.41 16.90
N TYR A 474 0.06 9.85 17.04
CA TYR A 474 0.58 8.88 16.09
C TYR A 474 -0.16 7.55 16.16
N MET A 475 -0.81 7.24 17.29
CA MET A 475 -1.60 6.03 17.41
C MET A 475 -2.89 6.15 16.59
N HIS A 476 -3.55 7.31 16.68
CA HIS A 476 -4.67 7.65 15.79
C HIS A 476 -4.26 7.64 14.33
N ASP A 477 -3.08 8.19 13.98
CA ASP A 477 -2.58 8.15 12.60
C ASP A 477 -2.45 6.72 12.06
N TYR A 478 -1.86 5.84 12.88
CA TYR A 478 -1.71 4.44 12.51
C TYR A 478 -3.07 3.74 12.38
N GLU A 479 -4.05 4.14 13.20
CA GLU A 479 -5.42 3.68 13.06
C GLU A 479 -6.06 4.18 11.74
N MET A 480 -5.89 5.45 11.37
CA MET A 480 -6.40 6.03 10.12
C MET A 480 -5.80 5.31 8.91
N LEU A 481 -4.50 5.02 8.94
CA LEU A 481 -3.83 4.23 7.92
C LEU A 481 -4.50 2.86 7.72
N LEU A 482 -4.84 2.15 8.80
CA LEU A 482 -5.51 0.86 8.73
C LEU A 482 -6.98 0.97 8.27
N MET A 483 -7.67 2.08 8.58
CA MET A 483 -9.04 2.34 8.10
C MET A 483 -9.11 2.57 6.59
N GLY A 484 -7.99 2.96 5.96
CA GLY A 484 -7.87 3.11 4.52
C GLY A 484 -7.96 1.81 3.73
N TYR A 485 -7.82 0.66 4.39
CA TYR A 485 -7.86 -0.64 3.73
C TYR A 485 -9.27 -0.93 3.21
N ASP A 486 -9.33 -1.43 1.98
CA ASP A 486 -10.52 -2.05 1.44
C ASP A 486 -10.69 -3.46 2.06
N LYS A 487 -11.69 -3.59 2.91
CA LYS A 487 -11.98 -4.84 3.63
C LYS A 487 -12.42 -5.96 2.69
N GLU A 488 -12.97 -5.63 1.52
CA GLU A 488 -13.41 -6.63 0.54
C GLU A 488 -12.23 -7.34 -0.13
N LEU A 489 -11.06 -6.68 -0.17
CA LEU A 489 -9.82 -7.26 -0.71
C LEU A 489 -9.09 -8.17 0.29
N ILE A 490 -9.50 -8.19 1.56
CA ILE A 490 -8.91 -9.06 2.57
C ILE A 490 -9.63 -10.41 2.55
N GLU A 491 -8.95 -11.43 2.02
CA GLU A 491 -9.48 -12.80 2.01
C GLU A 491 -9.58 -13.35 3.44
N ASN A 492 -10.74 -13.21 4.08
CA ASN A 492 -10.98 -13.79 5.38
C ASN A 492 -11.18 -15.31 5.27
N LYS A 493 -10.13 -16.06 5.63
CA LYS A 493 -10.14 -17.53 5.65
C LYS A 493 -10.79 -18.12 6.91
N ASP A 494 -11.24 -17.27 7.85
CA ASP A 494 -11.94 -17.75 9.03
C ASP A 494 -13.35 -18.24 8.70
N THR A 495 -13.61 -19.47 9.12
CA THR A 495 -14.92 -20.13 9.09
C THR A 495 -15.82 -19.70 10.24
N VAL A 496 -15.26 -19.06 11.25
CA VAL A 496 -15.92 -18.55 12.45
C VAL A 496 -16.26 -17.08 12.27
N GLN A 497 -17.47 -16.70 12.68
CA GLN A 497 -17.90 -15.30 12.72
C GLN A 497 -18.00 -14.85 14.17
N TYR A 498 -17.61 -13.61 14.44
CA TYR A 498 -17.60 -13.05 15.78
C TYR A 498 -18.71 -12.02 15.96
N GLU A 499 -19.18 -11.90 17.19
CA GLU A 499 -19.90 -10.73 17.71
C GLU A 499 -19.13 -10.14 18.88
N PHE A 500 -19.18 -8.81 19.01
CA PHE A 500 -18.52 -8.11 20.09
C PHE A 500 -19.52 -7.76 21.19
N VAL A 501 -19.14 -8.02 22.44
CA VAL A 501 -19.94 -7.71 23.63
C VAL A 501 -19.09 -7.06 24.70
N TYR A 502 -19.68 -6.17 25.50
CA TYR A 502 -19.00 -5.59 26.66
C TYR A 502 -19.26 -6.44 27.90
N LYS A 503 -18.21 -7.02 28.48
CA LYS A 503 -18.27 -7.95 29.60
C LYS A 503 -17.03 -7.83 30.47
N ASN A 504 -17.21 -7.93 31.79
CA ASN A 504 -16.11 -7.88 32.76
C ASN A 504 -15.18 -6.66 32.64
N GLY A 505 -15.70 -5.52 32.16
CA GLY A 505 -14.94 -4.28 32.02
C GLY A 505 -14.18 -4.11 30.70
N SER A 506 -14.29 -5.07 29.77
CA SER A 506 -13.65 -5.04 28.45
C SER A 506 -14.63 -5.42 27.34
N VAL A 507 -14.32 -5.04 26.11
CA VAL A 507 -15.00 -5.60 24.93
C VAL A 507 -14.31 -6.91 24.56
N ILE A 508 -15.09 -7.98 24.37
CA ILE A 508 -14.61 -9.30 23.99
C ILE A 508 -15.32 -9.79 22.73
N ALA A 509 -14.69 -10.70 22.00
CA ALA A 509 -15.30 -11.39 20.87
C ALA A 509 -15.91 -12.73 21.31
N GLU A 510 -17.21 -12.90 21.09
CA GLU A 510 -17.93 -14.16 21.24
C GLU A 510 -18.23 -14.75 19.85
N ILE A 511 -18.30 -16.07 19.73
CA ILE A 511 -18.60 -16.75 18.46
C ILE A 511 -20.10 -16.59 18.16
N LYS A 512 -20.44 -16.06 16.98
CA LYS A 512 -21.83 -16.04 16.49
C LYS A 512 -22.29 -17.47 16.24
N ASP A 513 -23.20 -17.97 17.08
CA ASP A 513 -23.88 -19.24 16.81
C ASP A 513 -24.65 -19.13 15.49
N LYS A 514 -24.36 -20.02 14.52
CA LYS A 514 -25.18 -20.17 13.31
C LYS A 514 -26.57 -20.68 13.75
N LYS A 515 -27.55 -19.78 13.85
CA LYS A 515 -28.96 -20.15 14.03
C LYS A 515 -29.53 -20.83 12.80
#